data_AF-A0A951BQC5-F1
#
_entry.id   AF-A0A951BQC5-F1
#
_cell.length_a   1.000
_cell.length_b   1.000
_cell.length_c   1.000
_cell.angle_alpha   90.00
_cell.angle_beta   90.00
_cell.angle_gamma   90.00
#
_symmetry.space_group_name_H-M   'P 1'
#
loop_
_entity.id
_entity.type
_entity.pdbx_description
1 polymer ?
#
loop_
_entity_poly.entity_id
_entity_poly.type
_entity_poly.pdbx_seq_one_letter_code
_entity_poly.pdbx_strand_id
1 'polypeptide(L)'
;MSDLWLWVERHQWLAAWVQGIGSLLAVAGAAMIALLEHFAHLRQLRRERALRATVLVITFWPALAEVEAAMRACLGNLEAAATGRAPPFQAGPDYYGRYRVALPPILREFMRDVYLLDERLAANILELIALVERHNRIVDTREAAEVPINAVLARDFLAGALAPAQRSIAMMKPIFDRVVDRGAGGGANRAVDPAGAA
;
A
#
# COMPACT_ATOMS: atom_id res chain seq x y z
N MET A 1 39.88 52.08 36.05
CA MET A 1 38.79 51.99 35.06
C MET A 1 39.20 52.45 33.65
N SER A 2 40.38 53.06 33.48
CA SER A 2 40.92 53.55 32.19
C SER A 2 41.62 52.49 31.33
N ASP A 3 42.29 51.50 31.93
CA ASP A 3 43.18 50.60 31.18
C ASP A 3 42.45 49.52 30.38
N LEU A 4 41.28 49.07 30.86
CA LEU A 4 40.40 48.15 30.12
C LEU A 4 39.80 48.83 28.89
N TRP A 5 39.55 50.14 28.97
CA TRP A 5 39.00 50.93 27.87
C TRP A 5 40.05 51.17 26.79
N LEU A 6 41.26 51.58 27.16
CA LEU A 6 42.41 51.74 26.26
C LEU A 6 42.84 50.43 25.59
N TRP A 7 42.72 49.30 26.30
CA TRP A 7 42.98 47.99 25.73
C TRP A 7 41.93 47.60 24.67
N VAL A 8 40.64 47.84 24.94
CA VAL A 8 39.54 47.60 23.97
C VAL A 8 39.64 48.54 22.76
N GLU A 9 39.98 49.81 22.96
CA GLU A 9 40.17 50.80 21.89
C GLU A 9 41.33 50.44 20.95
N ARG A 10 42.41 49.89 21.50
CA ARG A 10 43.59 49.46 20.72
C ARG A 10 43.36 48.15 19.97
N HIS A 11 42.41 47.32 20.42
CA HIS A 11 42.10 46.01 19.86
C HIS A 11 40.70 45.98 19.19
N GLN A 12 40.23 47.10 18.64
CA GLN A 12 38.95 47.17 17.90
C GLN A 12 38.86 46.16 16.75
N TRP A 13 40.00 45.78 16.16
CA TRP A 13 40.06 44.72 15.14
C TRP A 13 39.67 43.34 15.69
N LEU A 14 40.01 43.02 16.94
CA LEU A 14 39.59 41.78 17.61
C LEU A 14 38.08 41.76 17.86
N ALA A 15 37.48 42.91 18.20
CA ALA A 15 36.03 43.03 18.34
C ALA A 15 35.31 42.78 17.01
N ALA A 16 35.83 43.34 15.91
CA ALA A 16 35.30 43.09 14.56
C ALA A 16 35.44 41.61 14.14
N TRP A 17 36.55 40.96 14.50
CA TRP A 17 36.76 39.52 14.26
C TRP A 17 35.81 38.63 15.06
N VAL A 18 35.61 38.90 16.35
CA VAL A 18 34.66 38.17 17.20
C VAL A 18 33.23 38.36 16.70
N GLN A 19 32.87 39.57 16.29
CA GLN A 19 31.56 39.86 15.70
C GLN A 19 31.38 39.15 14.35
N GLY A 20 32.42 39.10 13.52
CA GLY A 20 32.44 38.34 12.27
C GLY A 20 32.23 36.84 12.48
N ILE A 21 32.97 36.23 13.40
CA ILE A 21 32.84 34.80 13.76
C ILE A 21 31.46 34.52 14.38
N GLY A 22 30.97 35.39 15.26
CA GLY A 22 29.64 35.28 15.86
C GLY A 22 28.52 35.33 14.83
N SER A 23 28.61 36.20 13.83
CA SER A 23 27.63 36.28 12.75
C SER A 23 27.63 35.03 11.85
N LEU A 24 28.81 34.48 11.55
CA LEU A 24 28.95 33.23 10.79
C LEU A 24 28.39 32.02 11.56
N LEU A 25 28.65 31.94 12.86
CA LEU A 25 28.08 30.90 13.72
C LEU A 25 26.56 31.03 13.85
N ALA A 26 26.03 32.25 13.93
CA ALA A 26 24.59 32.48 13.95
C ALA A 26 23.91 32.02 12.65
N VAL A 27 24.51 32.32 11.50
CA VAL A 27 24.02 31.86 10.18
C VAL A 27 24.12 30.34 10.06
N ALA A 28 25.23 29.74 10.50
CA ALA A 28 25.41 28.29 10.49
C ALA A 28 24.42 27.57 11.44
N GLY A 29 24.17 28.12 12.62
CA GLY A 29 23.19 27.61 13.58
C GLY A 29 21.76 27.66 13.03
N ALA A 30 21.37 28.78 12.42
CA ALA A 30 20.06 28.93 11.77
C ALA A 30 19.89 27.93 10.61
N ALA A 31 20.94 27.76 9.77
CA ALA A 31 20.94 26.77 8.70
C ALA A 31 20.81 25.33 9.24
N MET A 32 21.47 25.02 10.36
CA MET A 32 21.39 23.70 11.00
C MET A 32 20.00 23.42 11.59
N ILE A 33 19.36 24.40 12.22
CA ILE A 33 17.99 24.28 12.72
C ILE A 33 17.01 24.05 11.55
N ALA A 34 17.13 24.84 10.47
CA ALA A 34 16.32 24.64 9.27
C ALA A 34 16.51 23.25 8.65
N LEU A 35 17.74 22.72 8.66
CA LEU A 35 18.04 21.36 8.21
C LEU A 35 17.35 20.31 9.10
N LEU A 36 17.43 20.48 10.43
CA LEU A 36 16.81 19.58 11.40
C LEU A 36 15.29 19.58 11.28
N GLU A 37 14.67 20.75 11.11
CA GLU A 37 13.24 20.90 10.86
C GLU A 37 12.83 20.23 9.55
N HIS A 38 13.61 20.42 8.48
CA HIS A 38 13.38 19.75 7.21
C HIS A 38 13.42 18.23 7.37
N PHE A 39 14.41 17.69 8.09
CA PHE A 39 14.49 16.25 8.37
C PHE A 39 13.35 15.75 9.28
N ALA A 40 12.92 16.54 10.27
CA ALA A 40 11.78 16.21 11.12
C ALA A 40 10.48 16.15 10.30
N HIS A 41 10.26 17.13 9.41
CA HIS A 41 9.13 17.18 8.50
C HIS A 41 9.11 15.98 7.54
N LEU A 42 10.26 15.62 6.97
CA LEU A 42 10.40 14.42 6.14
C LEU A 42 10.09 13.13 6.91
N ARG A 43 10.50 13.03 8.19
CA ARG A 43 10.16 11.89 9.05
C ARG A 43 8.66 11.82 9.33
N GLN A 44 8.01 12.96 9.57
CA GLN A 44 6.56 13.02 9.80
C GLN A 44 5.78 12.58 8.56
N LEU A 45 6.13 13.11 7.37
CA LEU A 45 5.52 12.70 6.10
C LEU A 45 5.69 11.20 5.84
N ARG A 46 6.85 10.62 6.16
CA ARG A 46 7.08 9.16 6.05
C ARG A 46 6.18 8.37 7.00
N ARG A 47 6.01 8.84 8.23
CA ARG A 47 5.12 8.19 9.22
C ARG A 47 3.67 8.23 8.76
N GLU A 48 3.19 9.37 8.29
CA GLU A 48 1.83 9.53 7.78
C GLU A 48 1.57 8.64 6.56
N ARG A 49 2.51 8.59 5.60
CA ARG A 49 2.42 7.67 4.45
C ARG A 49 2.42 6.21 4.88
N ALA A 50 3.29 5.82 5.81
CA ALA A 50 3.32 4.47 6.33
C ALA A 50 2.01 4.07 7.03
N LEU A 51 1.42 4.98 7.81
CA LEU A 51 0.12 4.76 8.45
C LEU A 51 -1.01 4.61 7.42
N ARG A 52 -1.08 5.50 6.42
CA ARG A 52 -2.06 5.40 5.34
C ARG A 52 -1.92 4.10 4.56
N ALA A 53 -0.70 3.73 4.17
CA ALA A 53 -0.43 2.46 3.50
C ALA A 53 -0.85 1.26 4.38
N THR A 54 -0.62 1.33 5.69
CA THR A 54 -1.02 0.27 6.63
C THR A 54 -2.54 0.12 6.69
N VAL A 55 -3.29 1.23 6.78
CA VAL A 55 -4.76 1.22 6.75
C VAL A 55 -5.28 0.61 5.44
N LEU A 56 -4.70 1.00 4.31
CA LEU A 56 -5.05 0.44 3.01
C LEU A 56 -4.74 -1.05 2.92
N VAL A 57 -3.60 -1.50 3.46
CA VAL A 57 -3.28 -2.93 3.52
C VAL A 57 -4.32 -3.72 4.31
N ILE A 58 -4.71 -3.26 5.50
CA ILE A 58 -5.75 -3.93 6.31
C ILE A 58 -7.06 -4.05 5.53
N THR A 59 -7.37 -3.03 4.74
CA THR A 59 -8.61 -2.94 3.96
C THR A 59 -8.57 -3.82 2.71
N PHE A 60 -7.46 -3.79 1.96
CA PHE A 60 -7.32 -4.51 0.69
C PHE A 60 -6.95 -5.97 0.84
N TRP A 61 -6.21 -6.33 1.90
CA TRP A 61 -5.77 -7.69 2.14
C TRP A 61 -6.90 -8.73 2.07
N PRO A 62 -7.99 -8.62 2.87
CA PRO A 62 -9.08 -9.60 2.82
C PRO A 62 -9.75 -9.63 1.45
N ALA A 63 -9.94 -8.48 0.81
CA ALA A 63 -10.56 -8.41 -0.50
C ALA A 63 -9.72 -9.10 -1.59
N LEU A 64 -8.39 -8.98 -1.54
CA LEU A 64 -7.49 -9.71 -2.46
C LEU A 64 -7.54 -11.22 -2.22
N ALA A 65 -7.61 -11.65 -0.95
CA ALA A 65 -7.76 -13.07 -0.62
C ALA A 65 -9.10 -13.65 -1.12
N GLU A 66 -10.18 -12.88 -1.02
CA GLU A 66 -11.49 -13.24 -1.59
C GLU A 66 -11.43 -13.37 -3.12
N VAL A 67 -10.77 -12.44 -3.80
CA VAL A 67 -10.58 -12.52 -5.26
C VAL A 67 -9.77 -13.75 -5.63
N GLU A 68 -8.68 -14.05 -4.91
CA GLU A 68 -7.90 -15.27 -5.16
C GLU A 68 -8.76 -16.52 -5.00
N ALA A 69 -9.56 -16.60 -3.94
CA ALA A 69 -10.48 -17.71 -3.71
C ALA A 69 -11.52 -17.85 -4.85
N ALA A 70 -12.11 -16.73 -5.28
CA ALA A 70 -13.05 -16.69 -6.39
C ALA A 70 -12.41 -17.11 -7.72
N MET A 71 -11.18 -16.66 -8.00
CA MET A 71 -10.42 -17.08 -9.18
C MET A 71 -10.12 -18.58 -9.16
N ARG A 72 -9.71 -19.14 -8.02
CA ARG A 72 -9.46 -20.58 -7.88
C ARG A 72 -10.74 -21.40 -8.07
N ALA A 73 -11.87 -20.94 -7.53
CA ALA A 73 -13.16 -21.59 -7.73
C ALA A 73 -13.56 -21.56 -9.23
N CYS A 74 -13.41 -20.41 -9.88
CA CYS A 74 -13.66 -20.28 -11.32
C CYS A 74 -12.73 -21.17 -12.15
N LEU A 75 -11.43 -21.26 -11.79
CA LEU A 75 -10.49 -22.17 -12.44
C LEU A 75 -10.90 -23.63 -12.31
N GLY A 76 -11.35 -24.06 -11.13
CA GLY A 76 -11.87 -25.42 -10.92
C GLY A 76 -13.09 -25.72 -11.80
N ASN A 77 -14.00 -24.75 -11.94
CA ASN A 77 -15.16 -24.87 -12.83
C ASN A 77 -14.75 -24.96 -14.32
N LEU A 78 -13.77 -24.15 -14.73
CA LEU A 78 -13.23 -24.17 -16.09
C LEU A 78 -12.47 -25.45 -16.39
N GLU A 79 -11.72 -25.99 -15.43
CA GLU A 79 -11.01 -27.27 -15.58
C GLU A 79 -11.98 -28.45 -15.69
N ALA A 80 -13.03 -28.47 -14.87
CA ALA A 80 -14.11 -29.46 -14.99
C ALA A 80 -14.79 -29.39 -16.37
N ALA A 81 -15.01 -28.18 -16.89
CA ALA A 81 -15.59 -28.00 -18.22
C ALA A 81 -14.64 -28.41 -19.36
N ALA A 82 -13.35 -28.06 -19.25
CA ALA A 82 -12.33 -28.44 -20.22
C ALA A 82 -12.10 -29.96 -20.31
N THR A 83 -12.28 -30.68 -19.19
CA THR A 83 -12.12 -32.14 -19.10
C THR A 83 -13.42 -32.92 -19.38
N GLY A 84 -14.49 -32.23 -19.76
CA GLY A 84 -15.79 -32.85 -20.05
C GLY A 84 -16.52 -33.41 -18.81
N ARG A 85 -16.12 -33.00 -17.60
CA ARG A 85 -16.75 -33.39 -16.33
C ARG A 85 -17.87 -32.44 -15.92
N ALA A 86 -18.00 -31.29 -16.58
CA ALA A 86 -19.08 -30.35 -16.34
C ALA A 86 -20.39 -30.82 -16.99
N PRO A 87 -21.56 -30.44 -16.42
CA PRO A 87 -22.84 -30.65 -17.08
C PRO A 87 -22.86 -30.00 -18.48
N PRO A 88 -23.67 -30.53 -19.41
CA PRO A 88 -23.80 -29.97 -20.74
C PRO A 88 -24.23 -28.49 -20.67
N PHE A 89 -23.82 -27.72 -21.68
CA PHE A 89 -24.18 -26.31 -21.78
C PHE A 89 -25.69 -26.12 -21.68
N GLN A 90 -26.11 -25.31 -20.70
CA GLN A 90 -27.46 -24.84 -20.55
C GLN A 90 -27.39 -23.31 -20.50
N ALA A 91 -27.93 -22.67 -21.53
CA ALA A 91 -27.96 -21.21 -21.59
C ALA A 91 -28.77 -20.67 -20.39
N GLY A 92 -28.17 -19.75 -19.64
CA GLY A 92 -28.80 -19.15 -18.48
C GLY A 92 -27.81 -18.52 -17.51
N PRO A 93 -28.27 -17.59 -16.65
CA PRO A 93 -27.41 -16.83 -15.75
C PRO A 93 -26.61 -17.72 -14.79
N ASP A 94 -27.15 -18.87 -14.40
CA ASP A 94 -26.49 -19.83 -13.52
C ASP A 94 -25.26 -20.50 -14.16
N TYR A 95 -25.26 -20.66 -15.50
CA TYR A 95 -24.11 -21.20 -16.22
C TYR A 95 -22.99 -20.17 -16.24
N TYR A 96 -23.26 -18.96 -16.74
CA TYR A 96 -22.25 -17.91 -16.87
C TYR A 96 -21.75 -17.39 -15.52
N GLY A 97 -22.62 -17.34 -14.50
CA GLY A 97 -22.28 -16.94 -13.13
C GLY A 97 -21.16 -17.78 -12.51
N ARG A 98 -21.06 -19.07 -12.83
CA ARG A 98 -19.99 -19.97 -12.34
C ARG A 98 -18.61 -19.65 -12.91
N TYR A 99 -18.58 -18.91 -14.01
CA TYR A 99 -17.36 -18.52 -14.71
C TYR A 99 -17.03 -17.04 -14.53
N ARG A 100 -17.85 -16.28 -13.79
CA ARG A 100 -17.52 -14.92 -13.37
C ARG A 100 -16.66 -14.96 -12.11
N VAL A 101 -15.70 -14.06 -12.05
CA VAL A 101 -14.91 -13.81 -10.84
C VAL A 101 -15.52 -12.60 -10.12
N ALA A 102 -16.01 -12.81 -8.91
CA ALA A 102 -16.54 -11.73 -8.09
C ALA A 102 -15.39 -10.78 -7.70
N LEU A 103 -15.53 -9.50 -8.06
CA LEU A 103 -14.61 -8.45 -7.65
C LEU A 103 -15.25 -7.61 -6.54
N PRO A 104 -14.75 -7.68 -5.29
CA PRO A 104 -15.24 -6.90 -4.17
C PRO A 104 -15.35 -5.40 -4.51
N PRO A 105 -16.45 -4.72 -4.12
CA PRO A 105 -16.65 -3.30 -4.40
C PRO A 105 -15.51 -2.43 -3.88
N ILE A 106 -14.95 -2.81 -2.73
CA ILE A 106 -13.87 -2.10 -2.06
C ILE A 106 -12.62 -1.95 -2.94
N LEU A 107 -12.34 -2.92 -3.82
CA LEU A 107 -11.22 -2.81 -4.75
C LEU A 107 -11.48 -1.74 -5.81
N ARG A 108 -12.73 -1.55 -6.23
CA ARG A 108 -13.13 -0.53 -7.21
C ARG A 108 -13.28 0.85 -6.57
N GLU A 109 -13.87 0.95 -5.39
CA GLU A 109 -14.08 2.20 -4.67
C GLU A 109 -12.76 2.87 -4.30
N PHE A 110 -11.78 2.07 -3.85
CA PHE A 110 -10.48 2.56 -3.43
C PHE A 110 -9.40 2.47 -4.51
N MET A 111 -9.75 2.19 -5.78
CA MET A 111 -8.79 2.14 -6.91
C MET A 111 -7.92 3.40 -6.97
N ARG A 112 -8.52 4.56 -6.69
CA ARG A 112 -7.81 5.83 -6.66
C ARG A 112 -6.77 5.86 -5.54
N ASP A 113 -7.00 5.23 -4.40
CA ASP A 113 -6.09 5.29 -3.26
C ASP A 113 -4.95 4.25 -3.34
N VAL A 114 -4.99 3.36 -4.33
CA VAL A 114 -3.95 2.34 -4.55
C VAL A 114 -2.57 2.96 -4.77
N TYR A 115 -2.45 4.19 -5.31
CA TYR A 115 -1.16 4.88 -5.46
C TYR A 115 -0.48 5.23 -4.12
N LEU A 116 -1.22 5.17 -3.00
CA LEU A 116 -0.66 5.39 -1.66
C LEU A 116 0.10 4.16 -1.16
N LEU A 117 -0.04 3.01 -1.84
CA LEU A 117 0.76 1.81 -1.62
C LEU A 117 2.13 1.93 -2.31
N ASP A 118 2.98 0.93 -2.08
CA ASP A 118 4.20 0.75 -2.85
C ASP A 118 3.88 0.62 -4.35
N GLU A 119 4.70 1.23 -5.21
CA GLU A 119 4.48 1.27 -6.67
C GLU A 119 4.28 -0.13 -7.27
N ARG A 120 5.04 -1.12 -6.82
CA ARG A 120 4.93 -2.49 -7.33
C ARG A 120 3.64 -3.15 -6.89
N LEU A 121 3.22 -2.90 -5.65
CA LEU A 121 1.98 -3.42 -5.11
C LEU A 121 0.77 -2.78 -5.82
N ALA A 122 0.84 -1.48 -6.05
CA ALA A 122 -0.17 -0.74 -6.79
C ALA A 122 -0.34 -1.27 -8.21
N ALA A 123 0.77 -1.48 -8.93
CA ALA A 123 0.76 -2.03 -10.27
C ALA A 123 0.14 -3.44 -10.32
N ASN A 124 0.51 -4.34 -9.40
CA ASN A 124 -0.03 -5.70 -9.37
C ASN A 124 -1.55 -5.72 -9.09
N ILE A 125 -2.05 -4.84 -8.21
CA ILE A 125 -3.48 -4.76 -7.90
C ILE A 125 -4.27 -4.22 -9.10
N LEU A 126 -3.77 -3.17 -9.75
CA LEU A 126 -4.41 -2.60 -10.94
C LEU A 126 -4.41 -3.60 -12.10
N GLU A 127 -3.30 -4.31 -12.29
CA GLU A 127 -3.20 -5.39 -13.28
C GLU A 127 -4.20 -6.50 -12.99
N LEU A 128 -4.31 -6.97 -11.74
CA LEU A 128 -5.29 -7.97 -11.33
C LEU A 128 -6.73 -7.54 -11.64
N ILE A 129 -7.10 -6.32 -11.23
CA ILE A 129 -8.45 -5.78 -11.47
C ILE A 129 -8.73 -5.75 -12.98
N ALA A 130 -7.80 -5.23 -13.78
CA ALA A 130 -7.97 -5.15 -15.23
C ALA A 130 -8.12 -6.54 -15.88
N LEU A 131 -7.37 -7.54 -15.42
CA LEU A 131 -7.47 -8.91 -15.92
C LEU A 131 -8.80 -9.57 -15.54
N VAL A 132 -9.26 -9.39 -14.30
CA VAL A 132 -10.56 -9.89 -13.84
C VAL A 132 -11.71 -9.24 -14.60
N GLU A 133 -11.68 -7.91 -14.78
CA GLU A 133 -12.69 -7.19 -15.56
C GLU A 133 -12.70 -7.62 -17.02
N ARG A 134 -11.52 -7.83 -17.62
CA ARG A 134 -11.41 -8.34 -18.99
C ARG A 134 -12.00 -9.74 -19.12
N HIS A 135 -11.72 -10.63 -18.17
CA HIS A 135 -12.32 -11.97 -18.12
C HIS A 135 -13.84 -11.91 -18.00
N ASN A 136 -14.36 -11.15 -17.03
CA ASN A 136 -15.80 -11.01 -16.82
C ASN A 136 -16.49 -10.41 -18.05
N ARG A 137 -15.89 -9.42 -18.72
CA ARG A 137 -16.42 -8.87 -19.96
C ARG A 137 -16.52 -9.93 -21.06
N ILE A 138 -15.55 -10.84 -21.17
CA ILE A 138 -15.62 -11.95 -22.14
C ILE A 138 -16.80 -12.86 -21.78
N VAL A 139 -16.98 -13.21 -20.51
CA VAL A 139 -18.13 -14.01 -20.06
C VAL A 139 -19.45 -13.30 -20.38
N ASP A 140 -19.56 -12.01 -20.09
CA ASP A 140 -20.76 -11.21 -20.34
C ASP A 140 -21.10 -11.15 -21.83
N THR A 141 -20.11 -10.97 -22.71
CA THR A 141 -20.34 -11.01 -24.16
C THR A 141 -20.79 -12.38 -24.66
N ARG A 142 -20.35 -13.46 -24.01
CA ARG A 142 -20.77 -14.83 -24.33
C ARG A 142 -22.17 -15.14 -23.80
N GLU A 143 -22.52 -14.60 -22.64
CA GLU A 143 -23.87 -14.66 -22.08
C GLU A 143 -24.86 -13.93 -22.98
N ALA A 144 -24.55 -12.70 -23.38
CA ALA A 144 -25.41 -11.91 -24.27
C ALA A 144 -25.61 -12.57 -25.65
N ALA A 145 -24.64 -13.36 -26.11
CA ALA A 145 -24.73 -14.12 -27.35
C ALA A 145 -25.29 -15.55 -27.17
N GLU A 146 -25.55 -15.97 -25.93
CA GLU A 146 -25.96 -17.35 -25.56
C GLU A 146 -25.03 -18.44 -26.13
N VAL A 147 -23.73 -18.13 -26.23
CA VAL A 147 -22.70 -19.05 -26.74
C VAL A 147 -21.93 -19.67 -25.57
N PRO A 148 -21.54 -20.96 -25.63
CA PRO A 148 -20.70 -21.57 -24.62
C PRO A 148 -19.34 -20.88 -24.50
N ILE A 149 -18.84 -20.82 -23.27
CA ILE A 149 -17.49 -20.35 -22.97
C ILE A 149 -16.48 -21.41 -23.44
N ASN A 150 -15.43 -20.96 -24.13
CA ASN A 150 -14.29 -21.83 -24.40
C ASN A 150 -13.49 -22.04 -23.11
N ALA A 151 -13.79 -23.15 -22.42
CA ALA A 151 -13.25 -23.43 -21.09
C ALA A 151 -11.71 -23.54 -21.06
N VAL A 152 -11.09 -24.07 -22.12
CA VAL A 152 -9.62 -24.20 -22.22
C VAL A 152 -8.98 -22.81 -22.27
N LEU A 153 -9.45 -21.95 -23.18
CA LEU A 153 -8.89 -20.62 -23.36
C LEU A 153 -9.13 -19.71 -22.14
N ALA A 154 -10.33 -19.80 -21.55
CA ALA A 154 -10.66 -19.07 -20.34
C ALA A 154 -9.82 -19.54 -19.13
N ARG A 155 -9.58 -20.85 -18.99
CA ARG A 155 -8.71 -21.40 -17.94
C ARG A 155 -7.28 -20.87 -18.08
N ASP A 156 -6.71 -20.96 -19.27
CA ASP A 156 -5.31 -20.58 -19.51
C ASP A 156 -5.10 -19.07 -19.28
N PHE A 157 -6.07 -18.24 -19.68
CA PHE A 157 -6.08 -16.82 -19.36
C PHE A 157 -6.11 -16.57 -17.85
N LEU A 158 -7.06 -17.19 -17.14
CA LEU A 158 -7.27 -16.94 -15.72
C LEU A 158 -6.13 -17.50 -14.85
N ALA A 159 -5.51 -18.61 -15.27
CA ALA A 159 -4.33 -19.17 -14.62
C ALA A 159 -3.12 -18.21 -14.70
N GLY A 160 -2.93 -17.55 -15.86
CA GLY A 160 -1.93 -16.50 -16.01
C GLY A 160 -2.21 -15.27 -15.13
N ALA A 161 -3.49 -14.93 -14.94
CA ALA A 161 -3.92 -13.81 -14.11
C ALA A 161 -3.80 -14.05 -12.59
N LEU A 162 -3.64 -15.31 -12.15
CA LEU A 162 -3.52 -15.65 -10.73
C LEU A 162 -2.18 -15.18 -10.13
N ALA A 163 -1.13 -15.10 -10.94
CA ALA A 163 0.21 -14.72 -10.48
C ALA A 163 0.26 -13.28 -9.91
N PRO A 164 -0.31 -12.24 -10.56
CA PRO A 164 -0.45 -10.91 -9.95
C PRO A 164 -1.17 -10.89 -8.59
N ALA A 165 -2.26 -11.67 -8.42
CA ALA A 165 -2.97 -11.77 -7.15
C ALA A 165 -2.07 -12.36 -6.06
N GLN A 166 -1.42 -13.49 -6.35
CA GLN A 166 -0.51 -14.17 -5.43
C GLN A 166 0.69 -13.30 -5.04
N ARG A 167 1.25 -12.54 -5.98
CA ARG A 167 2.34 -11.59 -5.67
C ARG A 167 1.87 -10.48 -4.74
N SER A 168 0.70 -9.90 -5.01
CA SER A 168 0.11 -8.85 -4.16
C SER A 168 -0.13 -9.39 -2.75
N ILE A 169 -0.69 -10.59 -2.66
CA ILE A 169 -0.92 -11.30 -1.39
C ILE A 169 0.42 -11.59 -0.68
N ALA A 170 1.42 -12.15 -1.35
CA ALA A 170 2.71 -12.42 -0.71
C ALA A 170 3.38 -11.14 -0.15
N MET A 171 3.27 -10.01 -0.85
CA MET A 171 3.85 -8.73 -0.42
C MET A 171 3.12 -8.10 0.76
N MET A 172 1.81 -8.30 0.83
CA MET A 172 0.92 -7.53 1.70
C MET A 172 0.66 -8.31 3.03
N LYS A 173 0.87 -9.63 3.04
CA LYS A 173 0.73 -10.52 4.21
C LYS A 173 1.57 -10.10 5.42
N PRO A 174 2.89 -9.84 5.28
CA PRO A 174 3.74 -9.55 6.44
C PRO A 174 3.43 -8.18 7.06
N ILE A 175 2.82 -7.27 6.29
CA ILE A 175 2.34 -5.99 6.80
C ILE A 175 1.06 -6.22 7.60
N PHE A 176 0.11 -6.98 7.04
CA PHE A 176 -1.13 -7.35 7.71
C PHE A 176 -0.89 -8.10 9.03
N ASP A 177 -0.08 -9.16 9.02
CA ASP A 177 0.23 -9.97 10.20
C ASP A 177 0.81 -9.10 11.33
N ARG A 178 1.77 -8.21 11.02
CA ARG A 178 2.37 -7.29 12.01
C ARG A 178 1.35 -6.32 12.63
N VAL A 179 0.31 -5.95 11.89
CA VAL A 179 -0.74 -5.08 12.43
C VAL A 179 -1.65 -5.88 13.36
N VAL A 180 -2.08 -7.07 12.92
CA VAL A 180 -2.95 -7.95 13.70
C VAL A 180 -2.26 -8.36 15.01
N ASP A 181 -0.98 -8.75 14.95
CA ASP A 181 -0.19 -9.13 16.12
C ASP A 181 -0.02 -7.98 17.12
N ARG A 182 0.18 -6.74 16.65
CA ARG A 182 0.22 -5.56 17.53
C ARG A 182 -1.15 -5.21 18.11
N GLY A 183 -2.23 -5.43 17.36
CA GLY A 183 -3.60 -5.27 17.85
C GLY A 183 -3.94 -6.27 18.95
N ALA A 184 -3.48 -7.51 18.81
CA ALA A 184 -3.67 -8.58 19.80
C ALA A 184 -2.76 -8.40 21.05
N GLY A 185 -1.54 -7.90 20.89
CA GLY A 185 -0.59 -7.65 21.99
C GLY A 185 -0.78 -6.32 22.74
N GLY A 186 -1.53 -5.36 22.18
CA GLY A 186 -1.70 -4.01 22.73
C GLY A 186 -2.67 -3.89 23.92
N GLY A 187 -3.44 -4.95 24.23
CA GLY A 187 -4.38 -4.97 25.35
C GLY A 187 -3.75 -5.29 26.72
N ALA A 188 -2.48 -5.70 26.78
CA ALA A 188 -1.93 -6.30 28.00
C ALA A 188 -0.90 -5.45 28.76
N ASN A 189 -0.39 -4.31 28.26
CA ASN A 189 0.70 -3.64 29.00
C ASN A 189 0.97 -2.16 28.68
N ARG A 190 0.02 -1.28 29.00
CA ARG A 190 0.33 0.12 29.34
C ARG A 190 -0.54 0.59 30.50
N ALA A 191 -0.30 0.00 31.67
CA ALA A 191 -0.45 0.78 32.89
C ALA A 191 0.59 1.90 32.81
N VAL A 192 0.11 3.12 32.55
CA VAL A 192 0.89 4.33 32.70
C VAL A 192 1.17 4.46 34.19
N ASP A 193 2.42 4.24 34.59
CA ASP A 193 2.90 4.53 35.93
C ASP A 193 3.13 6.04 36.03
N PRO A 194 2.34 6.81 36.81
CA PRO A 194 2.54 8.24 36.96
C PRO A 194 3.51 8.49 38.11
N ALA A 195 4.76 8.04 37.99
CA ALA A 195 5.79 8.31 38.99
C ALA A 195 7.17 8.41 38.33
N GLY A 196 7.55 9.62 37.93
CA GLY A 196 8.84 9.85 37.31
C GLY A 196 9.08 11.29 36.88
N ALA A 197 8.59 12.26 37.66
CA ALA A 197 9.04 13.64 37.59
C ALA A 197 9.57 14.00 38.99
N ALA A 198 10.89 13.90 39.12
CA ALA A 198 11.68 14.50 40.19
C ALA A 198 12.86 15.20 39.53
#